data_AF-A0A3R7A4N7-F1
#
_entry.id   AF-A0A3R7A4N7-F1
#
_cell.length_a   1.000
_cell.length_b   1.000
_cell.length_c   1.000
_cell.angle_alpha   90.00
_cell.angle_beta   90.00
_cell.angle_gamma   90.00
#
_symmetry.space_group_name_H-M   'P 1'
#
loop_
_entity.id
_entity.type
_entity.pdbx_description
1 polymer ?
#
loop_
_entity_poly.entity_id
_entity_poly.type
_entity_poly.pdbx_seq_one_letter_code
_entity_poly.pdbx_strand_id
1 'polypeptide(L)'
;MDLHTNLSLAFTVDVLAEPVTHKLMMQFAESIPYAPQRLLFWADAQHLRSLPSSQYTDKILRKIYDKFLSPDAQTPICVPAGMLKSIRAEFNSPNGIQTAGVYAEAQALCLRDLEKDVFPRFRKHRLYNEMLEALEERPLSKWKAALTAMHAPRLQYVNSLPAPQVDDLT
;
A
#
# COMPACT_ATOMS: atom_id res chain seq x y z
N MET A 1 -4.67 -19.29 21.49
CA MET A 1 -5.44 -18.76 20.35
C MET A 1 -4.48 -18.72 19.18
N ASP A 2 -4.75 -19.52 18.16
CA ASP A 2 -3.83 -19.81 17.07
C ASP A 2 -3.81 -18.65 16.06
N LEU A 3 -2.68 -17.98 15.90
CA LEU A 3 -2.51 -16.88 14.93
C LEU A 3 -2.81 -17.37 13.50
N HIS A 4 -2.65 -18.67 13.26
CA HIS A 4 -2.89 -19.33 11.98
C HIS A 4 -4.37 -19.40 11.55
N THR A 5 -5.34 -19.36 12.47
CA THR A 5 -6.77 -19.53 12.13
C THR A 5 -7.55 -18.22 11.92
N ASN A 6 -7.05 -17.08 12.40
CA ASN A 6 -7.73 -15.77 12.23
C ASN A 6 -7.37 -15.01 10.94
N LEU A 7 -6.53 -15.59 10.09
CA LEU A 7 -6.07 -15.02 8.82
C LEU A 7 -7.07 -15.27 7.65
N SER A 8 -8.36 -15.42 7.93
CA SER A 8 -9.36 -15.76 6.90
C SER A 8 -9.83 -14.55 6.07
N LEU A 9 -9.73 -13.32 6.58
CA LEU A 9 -10.09 -12.08 5.86
C LEU A 9 -9.06 -10.96 6.11
N ALA A 10 -8.54 -10.88 7.34
CA ALA A 10 -7.45 -9.98 7.73
C ALA A 10 -6.20 -10.22 6.89
N PHE A 11 -5.85 -11.49 6.62
CA PHE A 11 -4.73 -11.85 5.77
C PHE A 11 -4.74 -11.15 4.42
N THR A 12 -5.90 -11.13 3.76
CA THR A 12 -5.96 -10.60 2.41
C THR A 12 -5.76 -9.09 2.37
N VAL A 13 -6.41 -8.36 3.27
CA VAL A 13 -6.31 -6.89 3.32
C VAL A 13 -4.94 -6.48 3.87
N ASP A 14 -4.44 -7.15 4.90
CA ASP A 14 -3.18 -6.82 5.57
C ASP A 14 -1.96 -7.17 4.70
N VAL A 15 -2.03 -8.27 3.94
CA VAL A 15 -0.95 -8.65 3.00
C VAL A 15 -0.82 -7.65 1.86
N LEU A 16 -1.94 -7.06 1.42
CA LEU A 16 -1.93 -6.09 0.33
C LEU A 16 -1.66 -4.66 0.81
N ALA A 17 -1.90 -4.35 2.09
CA ALA A 17 -1.71 -3.02 2.64
C ALA A 17 -0.34 -2.81 3.30
N GLU A 18 0.27 -3.84 3.89
CA GLU A 18 1.55 -3.72 4.59
C GLU A 18 2.75 -3.85 3.62
N PRO A 19 3.71 -2.91 3.57
CA PRO A 19 4.77 -2.89 2.56
C PRO A 19 5.63 -4.17 2.50
N VAL A 20 5.92 -4.77 3.65
CA VAL A 20 6.78 -5.96 3.74
C VAL A 20 6.05 -7.19 3.19
N THR A 21 4.80 -7.39 3.61
CA THR A 21 3.97 -8.52 3.16
C THR A 21 3.60 -8.35 1.68
N HIS A 22 3.32 -7.13 1.24
CA HIS A 22 3.04 -6.79 -0.15
C HIS A 22 4.24 -7.09 -1.04
N LYS A 23 5.48 -6.78 -0.61
CA LYS A 23 6.70 -7.10 -1.36
C LYS A 23 6.84 -8.62 -1.58
N LEU A 24 6.64 -9.42 -0.53
CA LEU A 24 6.76 -10.88 -0.61
C LEU A 24 5.65 -11.48 -1.49
N MET A 25 4.42 -10.95 -1.39
CA MET A 25 3.30 -11.34 -2.26
C MET A 25 3.57 -10.98 -3.73
N MET A 26 4.08 -9.77 -4.00
CA MET A 26 4.45 -9.34 -5.35
C MET A 26 5.54 -10.23 -5.94
N GLN A 27 6.58 -10.54 -5.17
CA GLN A 27 7.66 -11.44 -5.59
C GLN A 27 7.13 -12.84 -5.95
N PHE A 28 6.19 -13.38 -5.17
CA PHE A 28 5.54 -14.64 -5.51
C PHE A 28 4.71 -14.54 -6.80
N ALA A 29 3.95 -13.45 -6.92
CA ALA A 29 3.01 -13.23 -7.99
C ALA A 29 3.67 -13.01 -9.37
N GLU A 30 4.94 -12.62 -9.43
CA GLU A 30 5.68 -12.43 -10.70
C GLU A 30 5.60 -13.65 -11.64
N SER A 31 5.49 -14.86 -11.08
CA SER A 31 5.38 -16.10 -11.83
C SER A 31 3.95 -16.46 -12.26
N ILE A 32 2.93 -15.72 -11.81
CA ILE A 32 1.52 -16.03 -12.02
C ILE A 32 0.92 -15.03 -13.00
N PRO A 33 0.33 -15.49 -14.12
CA PRO A 33 -0.28 -14.61 -15.11
C PRO A 33 -1.29 -13.63 -14.50
N TYR A 34 -1.10 -12.35 -14.80
CA TYR A 34 -1.98 -11.25 -14.37
C TYR A 34 -2.07 -11.01 -12.85
N ALA A 35 -1.38 -11.79 -12.00
CA ALA A 35 -1.44 -11.61 -10.55
C ALA A 35 -0.78 -10.30 -10.09
N PRO A 36 0.44 -9.91 -10.56
CA PRO A 36 1.06 -8.64 -10.18
C PRO A 36 0.19 -7.44 -10.53
N GLN A 37 -0.44 -7.44 -11.70
CA GLN A 37 -1.31 -6.37 -12.18
C GLN A 37 -2.55 -6.25 -11.30
N ARG A 38 -3.18 -7.37 -10.91
CA ARG A 38 -4.32 -7.40 -9.99
C ARG A 38 -3.95 -6.88 -8.59
N LEU A 39 -2.80 -7.28 -8.07
CA LEU A 39 -2.28 -6.82 -6.76
C LEU A 39 -2.08 -5.30 -6.76
N LEU A 40 -1.35 -4.80 -7.76
CA LEU A 40 -1.07 -3.37 -7.92
C LEU A 40 -2.35 -2.55 -8.10
N PHE A 41 -3.29 -3.01 -8.93
CA PHE A 41 -4.55 -2.31 -9.12
C PHE A 41 -5.38 -2.27 -7.84
N TRP A 42 -5.48 -3.40 -7.13
CA TRP A 42 -6.22 -3.46 -5.87
C TRP A 42 -5.62 -2.52 -4.83
N ALA A 43 -4.29 -2.48 -4.70
CA ALA A 43 -3.59 -1.62 -3.75
C ALA A 43 -3.79 -0.13 -4.09
N ASP A 44 -3.65 0.25 -5.36
CA ASP A 44 -3.84 1.64 -5.81
C ASP A 44 -5.31 2.09 -5.59
N ALA A 45 -6.29 1.21 -5.90
CA ALA A 45 -7.71 1.49 -5.67
C ALA A 45 -8.05 1.58 -4.16
N GLN A 46 -7.43 0.74 -3.33
CA GLN A 46 -7.62 0.78 -1.88
C GLN A 46 -7.00 2.04 -1.27
N HIS A 47 -5.81 2.44 -1.72
CA HIS A 47 -5.17 3.67 -1.31
C HIS A 47 -6.04 4.89 -1.66
N LEU A 48 -6.55 4.95 -2.89
CA LEU A 48 -7.46 6.00 -3.33
C LEU A 48 -8.70 6.13 -2.41
N ARG A 49 -9.30 5.01 -1.99
CA ARG A 49 -10.45 5.00 -1.06
C ARG A 49 -10.11 5.48 0.36
N SER A 50 -8.83 5.39 0.77
CA SER A 50 -8.37 5.83 2.09
C SER A 50 -8.11 7.34 2.17
N LEU A 51 -8.05 8.03 1.03
CA LEU A 51 -7.75 9.47 0.97
C LEU A 51 -9.00 10.31 1.28
N PRO A 52 -8.85 11.44 2.00
CA PRO A 52 -9.92 12.40 2.17
C PRO A 52 -10.28 13.06 0.82
N SER A 53 -11.58 13.16 0.51
CA SER A 53 -12.09 13.39 -0.87
C SER A 53 -11.62 14.66 -1.60
N SER A 54 -11.09 15.69 -0.93
CA SER A 54 -11.15 17.06 -1.46
C SER A 54 -9.90 17.61 -2.16
N GLN A 55 -8.74 16.94 -2.23
CA GLN A 55 -7.55 17.58 -2.82
C GLN A 55 -6.72 16.77 -3.83
N TYR A 56 -6.77 15.42 -3.80
CA TYR A 56 -5.87 14.61 -4.63
C TYR A 56 -6.55 13.46 -5.39
N THR A 57 -7.87 13.33 -5.25
CA THR A 57 -8.66 12.24 -5.83
C THR A 57 -8.57 12.24 -7.36
N ASP A 58 -8.81 13.35 -8.04
CA ASP A 58 -8.93 13.40 -9.52
C ASP A 58 -7.66 13.00 -10.27
N LYS A 59 -6.49 13.41 -9.80
CA LYS A 59 -5.20 13.04 -10.40
C LYS A 59 -4.93 11.55 -10.22
N ILE A 60 -5.24 11.01 -9.05
CA ILE A 60 -5.04 9.60 -8.74
C ILE A 60 -6.07 8.75 -9.49
N LEU A 61 -7.34 9.19 -9.56
CA LEU A 61 -8.39 8.56 -10.35
C LEU A 61 -7.95 8.38 -11.80
N ARG A 62 -7.49 9.45 -12.45
CA ARG A 62 -6.99 9.38 -13.84
C ARG A 62 -5.75 8.49 -13.96
N LYS A 63 -4.79 8.63 -13.04
CA LYS A 63 -3.57 7.81 -13.06
C LYS A 63 -3.87 6.31 -12.96
N ILE A 64 -4.85 5.90 -12.15
CA ILE A 64 -5.27 4.50 -12.05
C ILE A 64 -5.88 4.03 -13.37
N TYR A 65 -6.74 4.84 -14.00
CA TYR A 65 -7.29 4.51 -15.31
C TYR A 65 -6.17 4.33 -16.34
N ASP A 66 -5.28 5.30 -16.47
CA ASP A 66 -4.20 5.29 -17.46
C ASP A 66 -3.25 4.11 -17.28
N LYS A 67 -2.93 3.75 -16.02
CA LYS A 67 -2.00 2.67 -15.70
C LYS A 67 -2.55 1.27 -15.98
N PHE A 68 -3.85 1.05 -15.73
CA PHE A 68 -4.42 -0.31 -15.67
C PHE A 68 -5.56 -0.59 -16.66
N LEU A 69 -6.27 0.44 -17.13
CA LEU A 69 -7.55 0.30 -17.83
C LEU A 69 -7.59 1.04 -19.17
N SER A 70 -6.66 1.95 -19.42
CA SER A 70 -6.49 2.58 -20.74
C SER A 70 -6.19 1.52 -21.82
N PRO A 71 -6.61 1.72 -23.08
CA PRO A 71 -6.17 0.89 -24.20
C PRO A 71 -4.65 0.75 -24.32
N ASP A 72 -3.90 1.79 -23.90
CA ASP A 72 -2.44 1.86 -23.93
C ASP A 72 -1.81 1.62 -22.55
N ALA A 73 -2.55 0.99 -21.63
CA ALA A 73 -2.10 0.74 -20.27
C ALA A 73 -0.81 -0.10 -20.27
N GLN A 74 0.22 0.40 -19.59
CA GLN A 74 1.49 -0.32 -19.42
C GLN A 74 1.36 -1.52 -18.47
N THR A 75 0.32 -1.55 -17.63
CA THR A 75 0.09 -2.61 -16.64
C THR A 75 -1.39 -3.03 -16.68
N PRO A 76 -1.88 -3.57 -17.80
CA PRO A 76 -3.31 -3.80 -17.99
C PRO A 76 -3.84 -4.88 -17.04
N ILE A 77 -5.01 -4.66 -16.46
CA ILE A 77 -5.75 -5.70 -15.73
C ILE A 77 -6.74 -6.43 -16.63
N CYS A 78 -6.92 -7.73 -16.38
CA CYS A 78 -7.90 -8.54 -17.10
C CYS A 78 -9.28 -8.39 -16.43
N VAL A 79 -10.20 -7.65 -17.07
CA VAL A 79 -11.58 -7.44 -16.60
C VAL A 79 -12.58 -7.67 -17.75
N PRO A 80 -13.86 -7.99 -17.45
CA PRO A 80 -14.89 -8.13 -18.47
C PRO A 80 -15.02 -6.88 -19.34
N ALA A 81 -15.22 -7.07 -20.65
CA ALA A 81 -15.31 -5.96 -21.60
C ALA A 81 -16.43 -4.97 -21.26
N GLY A 82 -17.55 -5.43 -20.69
CA GLY A 82 -18.63 -4.55 -20.23
C GLY A 82 -18.18 -3.60 -19.12
N MET A 83 -17.44 -4.10 -18.13
CA MET A 83 -16.89 -3.31 -17.03
C MET A 83 -15.89 -2.25 -17.54
N LEU A 84 -15.00 -2.66 -18.44
CA LEU A 84 -14.04 -1.73 -19.06
C LEU A 84 -14.74 -0.61 -19.83
N LYS A 85 -15.80 -0.95 -20.59
CA LYS A 85 -16.61 0.03 -21.32
C LYS A 85 -17.28 1.03 -20.37
N SER A 86 -17.86 0.57 -19.26
CA SER A 86 -18.50 1.45 -18.27
C SER A 86 -17.50 2.41 -17.64
N ILE A 87 -16.34 1.92 -17.20
CA ILE A 87 -15.29 2.77 -16.60
C ILE A 87 -14.76 3.78 -17.62
N ARG A 88 -14.55 3.35 -18.87
CA ARG A 88 -14.12 4.24 -19.96
C ARG A 88 -15.17 5.30 -20.30
N ALA A 89 -16.45 4.97 -20.25
CA ALA A 89 -17.52 5.94 -20.47
C ALA A 89 -17.50 7.03 -19.38
N GLU A 90 -17.33 6.65 -18.11
CA GLU A 90 -17.21 7.58 -16.99
C GLU A 90 -15.97 8.48 -17.12
N PHE A 91 -14.84 7.91 -17.51
CA PHE A 91 -13.60 8.64 -17.75
C PHE A 91 -13.74 9.71 -18.84
N ASN A 92 -14.46 9.41 -19.91
CA ASN A 92 -14.69 10.34 -21.02
C ASN A 92 -15.88 11.29 -20.79
N SER A 93 -16.57 11.19 -19.65
CA SER A 93 -17.67 12.12 -19.34
C SER A 93 -17.13 13.55 -19.19
N PRO A 94 -17.97 14.59 -19.36
CA PRO A 94 -17.52 15.98 -19.22
C PRO A 94 -16.86 16.30 -17.88
N ASN A 95 -17.29 15.61 -16.82
CA ASN A 95 -16.71 15.75 -15.49
C ASN A 95 -15.54 14.78 -15.27
N GLY A 96 -15.38 13.75 -16.11
CA GLY A 96 -14.47 12.65 -15.89
C GLY A 96 -14.83 11.84 -14.64
N ILE A 97 -13.92 10.98 -14.20
CA ILE A 97 -14.13 10.19 -12.98
C ILE A 97 -14.14 11.13 -11.76
N GLN A 98 -15.24 11.11 -11.01
CA GLN A 98 -15.44 11.96 -9.83
C GLN A 98 -15.23 11.24 -8.50
N THR A 99 -15.30 9.90 -8.49
CA THR A 99 -15.25 9.13 -7.24
C THR A 99 -14.48 7.84 -7.39
N ALA A 100 -13.90 7.37 -6.28
CA ALA A 100 -13.26 6.05 -6.21
C ALA A 100 -14.23 4.89 -6.47
N GLY A 101 -15.54 5.13 -6.35
CA GLY A 101 -16.58 4.14 -6.58
C GLY A 101 -16.57 3.53 -7.98
N VAL A 102 -16.07 4.26 -8.99
CA VAL A 102 -15.97 3.74 -10.37
C VAL A 102 -15.14 2.46 -10.47
N TYR A 103 -14.19 2.25 -9.55
CA TYR A 103 -13.29 1.08 -9.56
C TYR A 103 -13.78 -0.05 -8.66
N ALA A 104 -14.88 0.12 -7.92
CA ALA A 104 -15.28 -0.82 -6.88
C ALA A 104 -15.51 -2.24 -7.42
N GLU A 105 -16.21 -2.38 -8.55
CA GLU A 105 -16.47 -3.70 -9.14
C GLU A 105 -15.19 -4.36 -9.67
N ALA A 106 -14.32 -3.58 -10.33
CA ALA A 106 -13.04 -4.07 -10.82
C ALA A 106 -12.11 -4.48 -9.67
N GLN A 107 -12.14 -3.73 -8.56
CA GLN A 107 -11.35 -4.00 -7.37
C GLN A 107 -11.85 -5.29 -6.70
N ALA A 108 -13.16 -5.45 -6.55
CA ALA A 108 -13.76 -6.67 -6.00
C ALA A 108 -13.45 -7.90 -6.87
N LEU A 109 -13.48 -7.74 -8.20
CA LEU A 109 -13.09 -8.79 -9.14
C LEU A 109 -11.63 -9.21 -8.95
N CYS A 110 -10.70 -8.25 -8.90
CA CYS A 110 -9.28 -8.54 -8.69
C CYS A 110 -9.06 -9.28 -7.37
N LEU A 111 -9.68 -8.81 -6.29
CA LEU A 111 -9.62 -9.44 -4.98
C LEU A 111 -10.08 -10.90 -5.03
N ARG A 112 -11.26 -11.13 -5.62
CA ARG A 112 -11.86 -12.46 -5.74
C ARG A 112 -10.96 -13.42 -6.52
N ASP A 113 -10.35 -12.97 -7.60
CA ASP A 113 -9.45 -13.81 -8.41
C ASP A 113 -8.17 -14.14 -7.61
N LEU A 114 -7.62 -13.17 -6.87
CA LEU A 114 -6.47 -13.39 -5.99
C LEU A 114 -6.80 -14.38 -4.87
N GLU A 115 -7.98 -14.27 -4.26
CA GLU A 115 -8.45 -15.18 -3.20
C GLU A 115 -8.66 -16.61 -3.68
N LYS A 116 -9.13 -16.78 -4.92
CA LYS A 116 -9.40 -18.08 -5.50
C LYS A 116 -8.14 -18.83 -5.94
N ASP A 117 -7.14 -18.13 -6.45
CA ASP A 117 -5.98 -18.79 -7.06
C ASP A 117 -4.63 -18.41 -6.41
N VAL A 118 -4.39 -17.11 -6.17
CA VAL A 118 -3.07 -16.63 -5.76
C VAL A 118 -2.81 -16.89 -4.28
N PHE A 119 -3.72 -16.50 -3.39
CA PHE A 119 -3.50 -16.62 -1.94
C PHE A 119 -3.42 -18.08 -1.46
N PRO A 120 -4.24 -19.03 -1.93
CA PRO A 120 -4.11 -20.43 -1.55
C PRO A 120 -2.76 -21.03 -1.94
N ARG A 121 -2.18 -20.61 -3.08
CA ARG A 121 -0.84 -21.04 -3.51
C ARG A 121 0.25 -20.35 -2.70
N PHE A 122 0.12 -19.05 -2.45
CA PHE A 122 1.08 -18.30 -1.64
C PHE A 122 1.20 -18.90 -0.24
N ARG A 123 0.09 -19.26 0.40
CA ARG A 123 0.08 -19.95 1.72
C ARG A 123 0.87 -21.25 1.78
N LYS A 124 1.12 -21.89 0.63
CA LYS A 124 1.91 -23.13 0.52
C LYS A 124 3.35 -22.86 0.07
N HIS A 125 3.68 -21.62 -0.26
CA HIS A 125 4.99 -21.21 -0.76
C HIS A 125 5.90 -20.78 0.39
N ARG A 126 7.23 -20.99 0.26
CA ARG A 126 8.20 -20.65 1.31
C ARG A 126 8.13 -19.19 1.78
N LEU A 127 7.83 -18.27 0.84
CA LEU A 127 7.72 -16.83 1.11
C LEU A 127 6.60 -16.49 2.10
N TYR A 128 5.63 -17.39 2.29
CA TYR A 128 4.60 -17.22 3.31
C TYR A 128 5.17 -17.36 4.72
N ASN A 129 6.10 -18.31 4.94
CA ASN A 129 6.75 -18.46 6.24
C ASN A 129 7.65 -17.25 6.53
N GLU A 130 8.43 -16.79 5.53
CA GLU A 130 9.22 -15.56 5.64
C GLU A 130 8.34 -14.35 5.99
N MET A 131 7.13 -14.30 5.45
CA MET A 131 6.17 -13.25 5.77
C MET A 131 5.63 -13.38 7.20
N LEU A 132 5.32 -14.59 7.67
CA LEU A 132 4.90 -14.81 9.06
C LEU A 132 6.01 -14.40 10.04
N GLU A 133 7.26 -14.79 9.77
CA GLU A 133 8.43 -14.39 10.55
C GLU A 133 8.57 -12.86 10.58
N ALA A 134 8.45 -12.18 9.44
CA ALA A 134 8.51 -10.72 9.38
C ALA A 134 7.37 -10.01 10.13
N LEU A 135 6.19 -10.63 10.21
CA LEU A 135 5.07 -10.15 11.01
C LEU A 135 5.28 -10.44 12.51
N GLU A 136 5.91 -11.57 12.85
CA GLU A 136 6.23 -12.00 14.21
C GLU A 136 7.42 -11.28 14.82
N GLU A 137 8.38 -10.77 14.03
CA GLU A 137 9.49 -9.90 14.45
C GLU A 137 9.05 -8.45 14.72
N ARG A 138 7.75 -8.18 14.61
CA ARG A 138 7.11 -6.94 15.05
C ARG A 138 6.61 -6.88 16.52
N PRO A 139 7.19 -7.54 17.56
CA PRO A 139 6.85 -7.25 18.94
C PRO A 139 7.90 -6.32 19.57
N LEU A 140 7.43 -5.41 20.42
CA LEU A 140 8.18 -4.60 21.38
C LEU A 140 9.06 -3.44 20.90
N SER A 141 9.70 -3.49 19.74
CA SER A 141 10.76 -2.52 19.40
C SER A 141 10.22 -1.11 19.09
N LYS A 142 9.07 -0.99 18.41
CA LYS A 142 8.49 0.33 18.06
C LYS A 142 8.00 1.10 19.30
N TRP A 143 7.44 0.43 20.30
CA TRP A 143 6.91 1.08 21.51
C TRP A 143 7.95 1.20 22.62
N LYS A 144 8.97 0.33 22.70
CA LYS A 144 10.14 0.59 23.52
C LYS A 144 10.89 1.84 23.02
N ALA A 145 11.11 1.97 21.71
CA ALA A 145 11.72 3.17 21.15
C ALA A 145 10.88 4.44 21.39
N ALA A 146 9.55 4.35 21.23
CA ALA A 146 8.64 5.46 21.52
C ALA A 146 8.58 5.83 23.02
N LEU A 147 8.60 4.84 23.92
CA LEU A 147 8.65 5.07 25.37
C LEU A 147 9.98 5.67 25.82
N THR A 148 11.11 5.20 25.27
CA THR A 148 12.43 5.78 25.55
C THR A 148 12.54 7.20 25.02
N ALA A 149 11.98 7.50 23.84
CA ALA A 149 11.92 8.85 23.30
C ALA A 149 11.01 9.79 24.13
N MET A 150 9.91 9.26 24.70
CA MET A 150 9.03 10.03 25.59
C MET A 150 9.63 10.36 26.96
N HIS A 151 10.52 9.51 27.49
CA HIS A 151 11.15 9.71 28.81
C HIS A 151 12.56 10.31 28.72
N ALA A 152 13.06 10.64 27.52
CA ALA A 152 14.33 11.32 27.38
C ALA A 152 14.23 12.73 28.00
N PRO A 153 15.06 13.08 29.01
CA PRO A 153 15.08 14.42 29.56
C PRO A 153 15.44 15.39 28.43
N ARG A 154 14.58 16.39 28.23
CA ARG A 154 14.83 17.49 27.30
C ARG A 154 16.02 18.27 27.84
N LEU A 155 17.24 17.91 27.43
CA LEU A 155 18.45 18.66 27.73
C LEU A 155 18.26 20.07 27.18
N GLN A 156 17.90 21.00 28.07
CA GLN A 156 17.93 22.43 27.80
C GLN A 156 19.39 22.80 27.64
N TYR A 157 19.81 23.05 26.40
CA TYR A 157 21.10 23.67 26.15
C TYR A 157 20.97 25.16 26.52
N VAL A 158 21.35 25.48 27.76
CA VAL A 158 21.44 26.85 28.26
C VAL A 158 22.87 27.34 28.06
N ASN A 159 23.00 28.40 27.25
CA ASN A 159 24.06 29.41 27.15
C ASN A 159 25.53 29.03 27.40
N SER A 160 26.37 29.36 26.43
CA SER A 160 27.64 30.06 26.68
C SER A 160 28.08 30.82 25.42
N LEU A 161 27.82 32.13 25.39
CA LEU A 161 28.53 33.09 24.53
C LEU A 161 29.99 33.17 25.02
N PRO A 162 31.01 33.11 24.15
CA PRO A 162 32.38 33.38 24.58
C PRO A 162 32.60 34.89 24.78
N ALA A 163 33.22 35.25 25.91
CA ALA A 163 33.66 36.60 26.26
C ALA A 163 34.81 37.07 25.34
N PRO A 164 34.99 38.39 25.13
CA PRO A 164 36.06 38.92 24.30
C PRO A 164 37.42 38.76 24.99
N GLN A 165 38.43 38.34 24.23
CA GLN A 165 39.83 38.39 24.67
C GLN A 165 40.42 39.76 24.31
N VAL A 166 41.02 40.40 25.32
CA VAL A 166 41.82 41.62 25.22
C VAL A 166 43.25 41.26 25.65
N ASP A 167 44.20 41.93 24.99
CA ASP A 167 45.64 42.10 25.32
C ASP A 167 46.57 40.93 24.95
N ASP A 168 47.76 41.08 24.34
CA ASP A 168 48.56 42.23 23.88
C ASP A 168 49.76 41.69 23.06
N LEU A 169 50.61 42.58 22.51
CA LEU A 169 51.92 42.41 21.84
C LEU A 169 51.81 42.36 20.29
N THR A 170 52.26 43.35 19.50
CA THR A 170 53.46 44.21 19.59
C THR A 170 53.24 45.46 18.74
#